data_AF-A0A8T3TS90-F1
#
_entry.id   AF-A0A8T3TS90-F1
#
_cell.length_a   1.000
_cell.length_b   1.000
_cell.length_c   1.000
_cell.angle_alpha   90.00
_cell.angle_beta   90.00
_cell.angle_gamma   90.00
#
_symmetry.space_group_name_H-M   'P 1'
#
loop_
_entity.id
_entity.type
_entity.pdbx_description
1 polymer ?
#
loop_
_entity_poly.entity_id
_entity_poly.type
_entity_poly.pdbx_seq_one_letter_code
_entity_poly.pdbx_strand_id
1 'polypeptide(L)'
;MLRTRRRRSPFVLLSSLMFVGLAAGPVAAEPIAPAADARPAAAALTSGQVRLTHVVSGLSSPLGVVNAGDGSSRLFVLEKRGTVRVVSGGALQSGYFMDIR
;
A
#
# COMPACT_ATOMS: atom_id res chain seq x y z
N MET A 1 -33.36 -4.99 -71.47
CA MET A 1 -33.09 -6.43 -71.67
C MET A 1 -33.17 -7.13 -70.31
N LEU A 2 -33.83 -8.30 -70.29
CA LEU A 2 -33.94 -9.29 -69.20
C LEU A 2 -34.65 -8.89 -67.89
N ARG A 3 -35.97 -9.14 -67.92
CA ARG A 3 -36.80 -9.54 -66.78
C ARG A 3 -36.21 -10.79 -66.11
N THR A 4 -36.11 -10.80 -64.78
CA THR A 4 -36.49 -11.99 -63.99
C THR A 4 -36.79 -11.65 -62.53
N ARG A 5 -38.09 -11.65 -62.22
CA ARG A 5 -38.80 -11.98 -60.96
C ARG A 5 -38.01 -11.83 -59.65
N ARG A 6 -38.31 -10.83 -58.81
CA ARG A 6 -39.42 -10.77 -57.82
C ARG A 6 -39.68 -12.09 -57.06
N ARG A 7 -39.34 -12.01 -55.76
CA ARG A 7 -40.20 -12.21 -54.57
C ARG A 7 -40.44 -13.64 -54.03
N ARG A 8 -40.21 -13.71 -52.69
CA ARG A 8 -41.09 -14.26 -51.64
C ARG A 8 -41.03 -15.80 -51.47
N SER A 9 -41.02 -16.38 -50.27
CA SER A 9 -41.42 -15.90 -48.93
C SER A 9 -41.13 -16.99 -47.85
N PRO A 10 -41.98 -17.25 -46.83
CA PRO A 10 -41.74 -17.00 -45.39
C PRO A 10 -41.86 -18.31 -44.57
N PHE A 11 -42.13 -18.21 -43.26
CA PHE A 11 -42.50 -19.31 -42.34
C PHE A 11 -41.32 -20.21 -41.95
N VAL A 12 -41.05 -20.49 -40.67
CA VAL A 12 -41.94 -21.24 -39.77
C VAL A 12 -41.71 -20.81 -38.31
N LEU A 13 -42.82 -20.52 -37.62
CA LEU A 13 -43.00 -20.42 -36.17
C LEU A 13 -42.82 -21.78 -35.47
N LEU A 14 -42.45 -21.78 -34.17
CA LEU A 14 -43.02 -22.62 -33.07
C LEU A 14 -42.03 -22.58 -31.90
N SER A 15 -42.27 -21.79 -30.85
CA SER A 15 -42.95 -22.24 -29.62
C SER A 15 -42.47 -23.60 -29.09
N SER A 16 -41.76 -23.60 -27.96
CA SER A 16 -42.06 -24.59 -26.92
C SER A 16 -41.72 -24.05 -25.54
N LEU A 17 -42.79 -23.91 -24.77
CA LEU A 17 -42.89 -23.69 -23.35
C LEU A 17 -42.53 -25.00 -22.61
N MET A 18 -42.21 -24.88 -21.31
CA MET A 18 -42.11 -25.93 -20.28
C MET A 18 -40.84 -26.81 -20.33
N PHE A 19 -40.18 -27.12 -19.22
CA PHE A 19 -40.73 -27.59 -17.95
C PHE A 19 -39.78 -27.21 -16.79
N VAL A 20 -40.28 -26.48 -15.79
CA VAL A 20 -39.56 -26.25 -14.53
C VAL A 20 -39.67 -27.52 -13.71
N GLY A 21 -38.61 -28.34 -13.75
CA GLY A 21 -38.43 -29.46 -12.83
C GLY A 21 -37.77 -28.96 -11.55
N LEU A 22 -38.56 -28.70 -10.51
CA LEU A 22 -38.03 -28.44 -9.17
C LEU A 22 -37.56 -29.77 -8.55
N ALA A 23 -36.32 -30.17 -8.85
CA ALA A 23 -35.64 -31.23 -8.14
C ALA A 23 -35.06 -30.66 -6.84
N ALA A 24 -35.68 -31.02 -5.70
CA ALA A 24 -35.11 -30.78 -4.38
C ALA A 24 -33.91 -31.71 -4.17
N GLY A 25 -32.73 -31.27 -4.63
CA GLY A 25 -31.45 -31.91 -4.28
C GLY A 25 -31.09 -31.64 -2.81
N PRO A 26 -30.28 -32.48 -2.17
CA PRO A 26 -29.81 -32.21 -0.82
C PRO A 26 -29.00 -30.90 -0.87
N VAL A 27 -29.41 -29.92 -0.05
CA VAL A 27 -28.60 -28.73 0.19
C VAL A 27 -27.37 -29.19 0.96
N ALA A 28 -26.30 -29.47 0.22
CA ALA A 28 -24.98 -29.59 0.81
C ALA A 28 -24.63 -28.22 1.38
N ALA A 29 -24.52 -28.13 2.70
CA ALA A 29 -24.00 -26.93 3.36
C ALA A 29 -22.54 -26.75 2.89
N GLU A 30 -22.33 -25.79 1.99
CA GLU A 30 -20.99 -25.39 1.57
C GLU A 30 -20.28 -24.81 2.81
N PRO A 31 -19.13 -25.35 3.23
CA PRO A 31 -18.43 -24.84 4.40
C PRO A 31 -18.07 -23.37 4.15
N ILE A 32 -18.68 -22.47 4.92
CA ILE A 32 -18.33 -21.05 4.92
C ILE A 32 -16.91 -20.97 5.50
N ALA A 33 -15.91 -20.94 4.61
CA ALA A 33 -14.55 -20.65 4.99
C ALA A 33 -14.52 -19.28 5.67
N PRO A 34 -13.74 -19.10 6.76
CA PRO A 34 -13.59 -17.80 7.37
C PRO A 34 -13.10 -16.82 6.29
N ALA A 35 -13.81 -15.70 6.13
CA ALA A 35 -13.38 -14.63 5.24
C ALA A 35 -11.97 -14.21 5.66
N ALA A 36 -10.97 -14.56 4.85
CA ALA A 36 -9.61 -14.11 5.05
C ALA A 36 -9.64 -12.57 5.08
N ASP A 37 -9.02 -11.98 6.10
CA ASP A 37 -8.90 -10.54 6.28
C ASP A 37 -8.21 -9.96 5.03
N ALA A 38 -9.00 -9.45 4.08
CA ALA A 38 -8.53 -8.98 2.77
C ALA A 38 -7.89 -7.59 2.89
N ARG A 39 -6.96 -7.41 3.83
CA ARG A 39 -6.12 -6.23 3.85
C ARG A 39 -5.23 -6.25 2.62
N PRO A 40 -5.16 -5.14 1.87
CA PRO A 40 -4.23 -5.07 0.75
C PRO A 40 -2.82 -5.34 1.27
N ALA A 41 -2.11 -6.25 0.60
CA ALA A 41 -0.72 -6.52 0.91
C ALA A 41 0.07 -5.20 0.75
N ALA A 42 0.79 -4.80 1.78
CA ALA A 42 1.67 -3.64 1.68
C ALA A 42 2.72 -3.93 0.61
N ALA A 43 2.80 -3.07 -0.40
CA ALA A 43 3.81 -3.21 -1.45
C ALA A 43 5.21 -3.07 -0.82
N ALA A 44 6.08 -4.05 -1.07
CA ALA A 44 7.45 -3.99 -0.62
C ALA A 44 8.22 -2.89 -1.36
N LEU A 45 9.14 -2.23 -0.66
CA LEU A 45 10.04 -1.29 -1.31
C LEU A 45 11.01 -2.05 -2.24
N THR A 46 11.21 -1.53 -3.46
CA THR A 46 12.21 -1.98 -4.41
C THR A 46 13.47 -1.13 -4.30
N SER A 47 14.59 -1.64 -4.82
CA SER A 47 15.84 -0.87 -4.89
C SER A 47 15.63 0.45 -5.64
N GLY A 48 16.22 1.53 -5.12
CA GLY A 48 16.13 2.88 -5.70
C GLY A 48 14.92 3.73 -5.27
N GLN A 49 13.98 3.18 -4.49
CA GLN A 49 12.84 3.96 -3.97
C GLN A 49 13.18 4.84 -2.76
N VAL A 50 14.32 4.59 -2.11
CA VAL A 50 14.83 5.38 -0.98
C VAL A 50 16.16 5.99 -1.39
N ARG A 51 16.32 7.30 -1.12
CA ARG A 51 17.58 8.01 -1.28
C ARG A 51 18.09 8.47 0.07
N LEU A 52 19.32 8.08 0.39
CA LEU A 52 20.02 8.60 1.55
C LEU A 52 20.60 9.96 1.21
N THR A 53 20.34 10.95 2.07
CA THR A 53 20.91 12.29 1.95
C THR A 53 21.79 12.52 3.16
N HIS A 54 23.03 12.93 2.91
CA HIS A 54 23.94 13.30 3.98
C HIS A 54 23.48 14.64 4.59
N VAL A 55 23.25 14.65 5.91
CA VAL A 55 22.77 15.85 6.63
C VAL A 55 23.94 16.55 7.34
N VAL A 56 24.63 15.84 8.23
CA VAL A 56 25.77 16.37 9.00
C VAL A 56 26.84 15.30 9.20
N SER A 57 28.08 15.76 9.39
CA SER A 57 29.23 14.97 9.84
C SER A 57 29.74 15.50 11.19
N GLY A 58 30.82 14.91 11.73
CA GLY A 58 31.45 15.39 12.98
C GLY A 58 30.82 14.86 14.28
N LEU A 59 29.81 13.99 14.18
CA LEU A 59 29.30 13.20 15.29
C LEU A 59 30.28 12.06 15.62
N SER A 60 30.28 11.57 16.86
CA SER A 60 31.10 10.43 17.23
C SER A 60 30.34 9.40 18.04
N SER A 61 30.36 8.18 17.51
CA SER A 61 29.63 7.03 18.03
C SER A 61 28.16 7.37 18.36
N PRO A 62 27.37 7.89 17.39
CA PRO A 62 25.97 8.21 17.61
C PRO A 62 25.18 6.93 17.93
N LEU A 63 24.31 7.01 18.94
CA LEU A 63 23.45 5.91 19.39
C LEU A 63 22.01 6.07 18.94
N GLY A 64 21.56 7.30 18.70
CA GLY A 64 20.19 7.57 18.32
C GLY A 64 19.95 9.04 18.01
N VAL A 65 18.79 9.31 17.42
CA VAL A 65 18.31 10.66 17.08
C VAL A 65 16.86 10.80 17.48
N VAL A 66 16.49 11.93 18.09
CA VAL A 66 15.11 12.25 18.46
C VAL A 66 14.79 13.71 18.11
N ASN A 67 13.51 14.02 17.92
CA ASN A 67 13.00 15.40 17.83
C ASN A 67 12.43 15.80 19.22
N ALA A 68 12.45 17.09 19.56
CA ALA A 68 11.88 17.60 20.81
C ALA A 68 10.33 17.57 20.88
N GLY A 69 9.63 17.44 19.76
CA GLY A 69 8.17 17.50 19.70
C GLY A 69 7.59 18.91 19.91
N ASP A 70 8.44 19.95 19.85
CA ASP A 70 8.11 21.35 20.20
C ASP A 70 7.90 22.27 18.98
N GLY A 71 7.89 21.71 17.77
CA GLY A 71 7.78 22.49 16.52
C GLY A 71 9.06 23.21 16.09
N SER A 72 10.16 23.12 16.87
CA SER A 72 11.43 23.80 16.56
C SER A 72 12.22 23.17 15.40
N SER A 73 11.82 21.97 14.95
CA SER A 73 12.53 21.19 13.92
C SER A 73 13.99 20.85 14.28
N ARG A 74 14.35 20.86 15.58
CA ARG A 74 15.66 20.43 16.07
C ARG A 74 15.72 18.92 16.22
N LEU A 75 16.87 18.35 15.87
CA LEU A 75 17.21 16.96 16.15
C LEU A 75 18.26 16.90 17.25
N PHE A 76 18.08 15.98 18.19
CA PHE A 76 18.98 15.71 19.30
C PHE A 76 19.63 14.36 19.06
N VAL A 77 20.96 14.36 18.94
CA VAL A 77 21.75 13.17 18.65
C VAL A 77 22.47 12.73 19.92
N LEU A 78 22.19 11.51 20.36
CA LEU A 78 22.83 10.90 21.52
C LEU A 78 24.17 10.30 21.10
N GLU A 79 25.26 10.65 21.78
CA GLU A 79 26.58 10.07 21.54
C GLU A 79 26.98 9.12 22.67
N LYS A 80 27.59 7.97 22.31
CA LYS A 80 27.94 6.89 23.26
C LYS A 80 28.76 7.36 24.47
N ARG A 81 29.53 8.43 24.28
CA ARG A 81 30.36 9.05 25.30
C ARG A 81 29.58 9.88 26.34
N GLY A 82 28.25 9.89 26.33
CA GLY A 82 27.45 10.65 27.31
C GLY A 82 27.20 12.13 26.96
N THR A 83 27.16 12.49 25.67
CA THR A 83 26.75 13.83 25.23
C THR A 83 25.52 13.80 24.34
N VAL A 84 24.81 14.92 24.31
CA VAL A 84 23.75 15.20 23.35
C VAL A 84 24.17 16.39 22.47
N ARG A 85 24.20 16.17 21.15
CA ARG A 85 24.43 17.20 20.13
C ARG A 85 23.10 17.66 19.53
N VAL A 86 23.06 18.89 19.01
CA VAL A 86 21.87 19.42 18.33
C VAL A 86 22.16 19.64 16.86
N VAL A 87 21.26 19.18 16.00
CA VAL A 87 21.18 19.58 14.59
C VAL A 87 19.97 20.50 14.45
N SER A 88 20.18 21.70 13.90
CA SER A 88 19.15 22.69 13.67
C SER A 88 19.41 23.38 12.34
N GLY A 89 18.36 23.60 11.53
CA GLY A 89 18.51 24.18 10.19
C GLY A 89 19.44 23.39 9.27
N GLY A 90 19.53 22.06 9.45
CA GLY A 90 20.44 21.20 8.69
C GLY A 90 21.92 21.28 9.10
N ALA A 91 22.27 22.01 10.17
CA ALA A 91 23.64 22.17 10.63
C ALA A 91 23.84 21.64 12.06
N LEU A 92 24.99 21.00 12.30
CA LEU A 92 25.43 20.59 13.63
C LEU A 92 25.82 21.84 14.43
N GLN A 93 25.11 22.08 15.53
CA GLN A 93 25.35 23.23 16.40
C GLN A 93 26.68 23.07 17.17
N SER A 94 27.29 24.19 17.51
CA SER A 94 28.47 24.24 18.36
C SER A 94 28.12 23.84 19.80
N GLY A 95 29.03 23.13 20.46
CA GLY A 95 28.87 22.70 21.84
C GLY A 95 27.95 21.49 22.02
N TYR A 96 27.61 21.23 23.28
CA TYR A 96 26.71 20.16 23.69
C TYR A 96 25.43 20.77 24.25
N PHE A 97 24.28 20.17 23.95
CA PHE A 97 23.04 20.49 24.66
C PHE A 97 23.06 19.90 26.06
N MET A 98 23.63 18.70 26.20
CA MET A 98 23.81 18.01 27.47
C MET A 98 25.14 17.27 27.46
N ASP A 99 25.82 17.29 28.60
CA ASP A 99 27.04 16.53 28.88
C ASP A 99 26.93 15.94 30.28
N ILE A 100 27.07 14.61 30.39
CA ILE A 100 26.92 13.85 31.65
C ILE A 100 28.15 12.98 31.95
N ARG A 101 29.31 13.31 31.37
CA ARG A 101 30.58 12.63 31.68
C ARG A 101 31.07 12.90 33.09
#